data_AF-A0A7S2ABU1-F1
#
_entry.id   AF-A0A7S2ABU1-F1
#
_cell.length_a   1.000
_cell.length_b   1.000
_cell.length_c   1.000
_cell.angle_alpha   90.00
_cell.angle_beta   90.00
_cell.angle_gamma   90.00
#
_symmetry.space_group_name_H-M   'P 1'
#
loop_
_entity.id
_entity.type
_entity.pdbx_description
1 polymer ?
#
loop_
_entity_poly.entity_id
_entity_poly.type
_entity_poly.pdbx_seq_one_letter_code
_entity_poly.pdbx_strand_id
1 'polypeptide(L)'
;EYLYNAAKDKFYFLELNPRLQVEHPVTEGITGVNLPATQLQIAMGIPLYCVPDIRRFYGLDPTDVSPVDFMTADYPPIRTHVMASRITAENPDEGFKPTSGKINSVRFQSSGDCWGYFSVGLKGGIHEFADSQFGHIFAKGPNRNEARKSLLFALKNIDINGDIRHPVNYLCELLQREDFMDNKIDTMWLDRLIAEKLIGTNRGKLDVVFFATVYRAYELVKKRQQEMVASLQKGRLVLMGKSDTDALISFPLAITFEGHKYSFQVARARSDTFVFTIGTTSIKAKVREQPDGSLYVSIGNTNQVLKGMEEALGLRLMIGATTVMVPEVYDASELRSDVNGKVVRYLHDEGTEVKKGEPYIELEAMKMIMALKSSETGKISHTKSTGSIVSAGELLAKLELADPSKVQKIEPYEGKFEIFGADGGGEVESAEEDLGALLDGYEVGYRGPLLVERMFEAFTGREVAAESVRGLLERFLANER
;
A
#
# COMPACT_ATOMS: atom_id res chain seq x y z
N GLU A 1 14.71 -32.35 -6.58
CA GLU A 1 13.33 -32.00 -6.22
C GLU A 1 12.43 -33.22 -6.39
N TYR A 2 11.45 -33.35 -5.50
CA TYR A 2 10.51 -34.48 -5.48
C TYR A 2 9.09 -33.96 -5.28
N LEU A 3 8.11 -34.66 -5.84
CA LEU A 3 6.69 -34.49 -5.55
C LEU A 3 6.26 -35.54 -4.52
N TYR A 4 5.85 -35.11 -3.34
CA TYR A 4 5.31 -35.99 -2.30
C TYR A 4 3.78 -35.99 -2.30
N ASN A 5 3.17 -37.18 -2.35
CA ASN A 5 1.73 -37.38 -2.22
C ASN A 5 1.42 -37.94 -0.83
N ALA A 6 0.90 -37.08 0.05
CA ALA A 6 0.59 -37.43 1.44
C ALA A 6 -0.50 -38.51 1.58
N ALA A 7 -1.48 -38.56 0.68
CA ALA A 7 -2.57 -39.54 0.74
C ALA A 7 -2.11 -40.96 0.41
N LYS A 8 -1.06 -41.10 -0.41
CA LYS A 8 -0.51 -42.40 -0.82
C LYS A 8 0.80 -42.74 -0.12
N ASP A 9 1.35 -41.82 0.67
CA ASP A 9 2.69 -41.92 1.28
C ASP A 9 3.77 -42.31 0.25
N LYS A 10 3.80 -41.60 -0.88
CA LYS A 10 4.74 -41.85 -1.99
C LYS A 10 5.36 -40.56 -2.49
N PHE A 11 6.65 -40.60 -2.81
CA PHE A 11 7.36 -39.52 -3.48
C PHE A 11 7.81 -39.92 -4.89
N TYR A 12 7.85 -38.93 -5.78
CA TYR A 12 8.23 -39.09 -7.18
C TYR A 12 9.30 -38.07 -7.53
N PHE A 13 10.37 -38.50 -8.20
CA PHE A 13 11.43 -37.60 -8.65
C PHE A 13 10.88 -36.63 -9.71
N LEU A 14 11.28 -35.36 -9.62
CA LEU A 14 10.98 -34.35 -10.64
C LEU A 14 12.24 -34.02 -11.43
N GLU A 15 13.20 -33.35 -10.78
CA GLU A 15 14.43 -32.90 -11.39
C GLU A 15 15.56 -32.70 -10.38
N LEU A 16 16.78 -32.44 -10.87
CA LEU A 16 17.94 -32.04 -10.08
C LEU A 16 18.48 -30.73 -10.64
N ASN A 17 18.30 -29.64 -9.88
CA ASN A 17 18.79 -28.32 -10.25
C ASN A 17 20.30 -28.22 -9.98
N PRO A 18 21.17 -28.06 -11.02
CA PRO A 18 22.63 -28.07 -10.85
C PRO A 18 23.17 -26.70 -10.42
N ARG A 19 22.54 -26.08 -9.42
CA ARG A 19 22.86 -24.74 -8.91
C ARG A 19 22.44 -24.57 -7.46
N LEU A 20 23.01 -23.59 -6.77
CA LEU A 20 22.49 -23.17 -5.47
C LEU A 20 21.11 -22.51 -5.66
N GLN A 21 20.14 -22.88 -4.82
CA GLN A 21 18.80 -22.30 -4.83
C GLN A 21 18.76 -21.03 -3.97
N VAL A 22 17.88 -20.08 -4.28
CA VAL A 22 17.81 -18.80 -3.55
C VAL A 22 17.32 -18.98 -2.11
N GLU A 23 16.54 -20.03 -1.85
CA GLU A 23 16.04 -20.46 -0.54
C GLU A 23 17.04 -21.31 0.27
N HIS A 24 18.29 -21.46 -0.18
CA HIS A 24 19.33 -22.17 0.58
C HIS A 24 19.48 -21.74 2.05
N PRO A 25 19.26 -20.46 2.46
CA PRO A 25 19.42 -20.07 3.86
C PRO A 25 18.40 -20.73 4.81
N VAL A 26 17.32 -21.33 4.29
CA VAL A 26 16.45 -22.21 5.07
C VAL A 26 17.22 -23.42 5.57
N THR A 27 17.95 -24.08 4.67
CA THR A 27 18.79 -25.24 5.02
C THR A 27 19.92 -24.81 5.92
N GLU A 28 20.60 -23.69 5.64
CA GLU A 28 21.66 -23.17 6.50
C GLU A 28 21.16 -22.87 7.92
N GLY A 29 19.97 -22.27 8.05
CA GLY A 29 19.39 -21.95 9.36
C GLY A 29 18.99 -23.20 10.18
N ILE A 30 18.72 -24.32 9.50
CA ILE A 30 18.40 -25.62 10.11
C ILE A 30 19.68 -26.38 10.47
N THR A 31 20.64 -26.46 9.56
CA THR A 31 21.84 -27.31 9.69
C THR A 31 23.03 -26.59 10.33
N GLY A 32 23.04 -25.26 10.29
CA GLY A 32 24.20 -24.44 10.65
C GLY A 32 25.33 -24.46 9.63
N VAL A 33 25.11 -25.05 8.45
CA VAL A 33 26.13 -25.17 7.39
C VAL A 33 26.09 -23.95 6.47
N ASN A 34 27.23 -23.29 6.28
CA ASN A 34 27.37 -22.26 5.26
C ASN A 34 27.56 -22.92 3.88
N LEU A 35 26.49 -22.95 3.07
CA LEU A 35 26.46 -23.63 1.78
C LEU A 35 27.36 -22.94 0.74
N PRO A 36 27.38 -21.60 0.58
CA PRO A 36 28.34 -20.95 -0.32
C PRO A 36 29.80 -21.23 0.03
N ALA A 37 30.18 -21.17 1.32
CA ALA A 37 31.54 -21.48 1.76
C ALA A 37 31.88 -22.96 1.56
N THR A 38 30.91 -23.85 1.75
CA THR A 38 31.07 -25.29 1.49
C THR A 38 31.27 -25.56 0.00
N GLN A 39 30.51 -24.90 -0.89
CA GLN A 39 30.72 -24.99 -2.34
C GLN A 39 32.13 -24.56 -2.75
N LEU A 40 32.64 -23.47 -2.18
CA LEU A 40 34.00 -23.01 -2.44
C LEU A 40 35.04 -24.06 -2.02
N GLN A 41 34.92 -24.62 -0.81
CA GLN A 41 35.85 -25.64 -0.32
C GLN A 41 35.84 -26.90 -1.18
N ILE A 42 34.66 -27.38 -1.59
CA ILE A 42 34.52 -28.53 -2.49
C ILE A 42 35.14 -28.22 -3.85
N ALA A 43 34.93 -27.01 -4.38
CA ALA A 43 35.53 -26.59 -5.65
C ALA A 43 37.06 -26.53 -5.59
N MET A 44 37.65 -26.29 -4.41
CA MET A 44 39.09 -26.40 -4.17
C MET A 44 39.59 -27.86 -4.05
N GLY A 45 38.71 -28.85 -4.14
CA GLY A 45 39.04 -30.27 -3.98
C GLY A 45 39.08 -30.75 -2.53
N ILE A 46 38.57 -29.95 -1.58
CA ILE A 46 38.51 -30.36 -0.17
C ILE A 46 37.40 -31.42 -0.02
N PRO A 47 37.70 -32.62 0.52
CA PRO A 47 36.69 -33.63 0.77
C PRO A 47 35.65 -33.17 1.80
N LEU A 48 34.40 -33.63 1.66
CA LEU A 48 33.29 -33.19 2.49
C LEU A 48 33.51 -33.44 3.99
N TYR A 49 34.19 -34.54 4.36
CA TYR A 49 34.52 -34.86 5.75
C TYR A 49 35.58 -33.94 6.38
N CYS A 50 36.28 -33.14 5.59
CA CYS A 50 37.21 -32.11 6.07
C CYS A 50 36.54 -30.73 6.23
N VAL A 51 35.28 -30.58 5.80
CA VAL A 51 34.57 -29.29 5.89
C VAL A 51 34.08 -29.09 7.33
N PRO A 52 34.53 -28.06 8.07
CA PRO A 52 34.25 -27.90 9.50
C PRO A 52 32.74 -27.84 9.82
N ASP A 53 31.96 -27.17 8.98
CA ASP A 53 30.51 -27.03 9.18
C ASP A 53 29.76 -28.36 8.99
N ILE A 54 30.21 -29.20 8.04
CA ILE A 54 29.65 -30.55 7.86
C ILE A 54 29.98 -31.40 9.09
N ARG A 55 31.22 -31.35 9.59
CA ARG A 55 31.60 -32.08 10.81
C ARG A 55 30.73 -31.66 11.99
N ARG A 56 30.52 -30.36 12.21
CA ARG A 56 29.63 -29.85 13.26
C ARG A 56 28.19 -30.34 13.10
N PHE A 57 27.68 -30.37 11.87
CA PHE A 57 26.34 -30.89 11.60
C PHE A 57 26.19 -32.36 12.03
N TYR A 58 27.22 -33.19 11.82
CA TYR A 58 27.27 -34.57 12.31
C TYR A 58 27.71 -34.71 13.78
N GLY A 59 27.88 -33.60 14.52
CA GLY A 59 28.33 -33.63 15.92
C GLY A 59 29.81 -34.04 16.11
N LEU A 60 30.61 -33.97 15.05
CA LEU A 60 32.04 -34.30 15.04
C LEU A 60 32.90 -33.07 15.34
N ASP A 61 34.16 -33.29 15.75
CA ASP A 61 35.14 -32.23 15.97
C ASP A 61 35.44 -31.49 14.64
N PRO A 62 35.24 -30.16 14.55
CA PRO A 62 35.48 -29.39 13.33
C PRO A 62 36.95 -29.32 12.87
N THR A 63 37.89 -29.66 13.74
CA THR A 63 39.34 -29.60 13.44
C THR A 63 39.92 -30.94 12.98
N ASP A 64 39.17 -32.01 13.14
CA ASP A 64 39.57 -33.34 12.70
C ASP A 64 39.40 -33.51 11.18
N VAL A 65 40.24 -34.34 10.58
CA VAL A 65 40.30 -34.63 9.14
C VAL A 65 40.14 -36.12 8.85
N SER A 66 39.80 -36.91 9.86
CA SER A 66 39.49 -38.33 9.70
C SER A 66 38.35 -38.54 8.70
N PRO A 67 38.46 -39.53 7.78
CA PRO A 67 37.37 -39.88 6.88
C PRO A 67 36.10 -40.25 7.63
N VAL A 68 34.95 -39.79 7.12
CA VAL A 68 33.62 -40.08 7.66
C VAL A 68 32.81 -40.82 6.61
N ASP A 69 32.22 -41.95 6.99
CA ASP A 69 31.27 -42.66 6.15
C ASP A 69 29.85 -42.10 6.35
N PHE A 70 29.45 -41.17 5.48
CA PHE A 70 28.13 -40.54 5.54
C PHE A 70 26.97 -41.48 5.19
N MET A 71 27.22 -42.70 4.72
CA MET A 71 26.17 -43.69 4.48
C MET A 71 25.70 -44.35 5.78
N THR A 72 26.54 -44.32 6.82
CA THR A 72 26.30 -45.00 8.10
C THR A 72 26.33 -44.06 9.30
N ALA A 73 26.95 -42.88 9.15
CA ALA A 73 26.97 -41.85 10.18
C ALA A 73 25.57 -41.26 10.43
N ASP A 74 25.17 -41.25 11.70
CA ASP A 74 23.94 -40.56 12.14
C ASP A 74 24.26 -39.10 12.52
N TYR A 75 23.26 -38.23 12.45
CA TYR A 75 23.37 -36.83 12.85
C TYR A 75 22.41 -36.50 14.01
N PRO A 76 22.74 -35.52 14.87
CA PRO A 76 21.87 -35.15 15.97
C PRO A 76 20.45 -34.74 15.49
N PRO A 77 19.39 -35.09 16.24
CA PRO A 77 18.03 -34.73 15.86
C PRO A 77 17.85 -33.22 15.67
N ILE A 78 17.26 -32.84 14.53
CA ILE A 78 16.97 -31.45 14.20
C ILE A 78 15.80 -30.95 15.05
N ARG A 79 16.06 -29.98 15.93
CA ARG A 79 15.06 -29.36 16.84
C ARG A 79 14.75 -27.90 16.48
N THR A 80 14.89 -27.58 15.21
CA THR A 80 14.76 -26.22 14.71
C THR A 80 13.95 -26.26 13.42
N HIS A 81 13.08 -25.28 13.27
CA HIS A 81 12.36 -25.00 12.04
C HIS A 81 12.73 -23.61 11.53
N VAL A 82 12.83 -23.48 10.21
CA VAL A 82 13.06 -22.20 9.54
C VAL A 82 11.98 -22.02 8.49
N MET A 83 11.34 -20.86 8.49
CA MET A 83 10.42 -20.43 7.45
C MET A 83 11.03 -19.27 6.69
N ALA A 84 10.82 -19.25 5.38
CA ALA A 84 11.24 -18.16 4.52
C ALA A 84 10.05 -17.52 3.82
N SER A 85 10.17 -16.23 3.55
CA SER A 85 9.24 -15.48 2.73
C SER A 85 10.01 -14.65 1.70
N ARG A 86 9.61 -14.80 0.43
CA ARG A 86 10.12 -13.98 -0.66
C ARG A 86 9.35 -12.67 -0.69
N ILE A 87 10.08 -11.57 -0.72
CA ILE A 87 9.49 -10.24 -0.84
C ILE A 87 9.66 -9.79 -2.30
N THR A 88 8.55 -9.77 -3.02
CA THR A 88 8.49 -9.42 -4.44
C THR A 88 7.85 -8.06 -4.65
N ALA A 89 8.14 -7.45 -5.79
CA ALA A 89 7.52 -6.22 -6.25
C ALA A 89 6.25 -6.50 -7.06
N GLU A 90 5.38 -7.38 -6.56
CA GLU A 90 4.18 -7.82 -7.26
C GLU A 90 2.93 -7.26 -6.61
N ASN A 91 1.89 -7.03 -7.42
CA ASN A 91 0.60 -6.55 -6.96
C ASN A 91 -0.41 -7.72 -6.85
N PRO A 92 -0.74 -8.20 -5.63
CA PRO A 92 -1.73 -9.28 -5.45
C PRO A 92 -3.12 -8.93 -6.02
N ASP A 93 -3.52 -7.65 -5.95
CA ASP A 93 -4.86 -7.18 -6.34
C ASP A 93 -5.09 -7.31 -7.86
N GLU A 94 -4.01 -7.28 -8.64
CA GLU A 94 -4.04 -7.39 -10.10
C GLU A 94 -3.58 -8.75 -10.61
N GLY A 95 -3.56 -9.77 -9.75
CA GLY A 95 -3.12 -11.13 -10.12
C GLY A 95 -1.61 -11.27 -10.15
N PHE A 96 -0.92 -10.69 -9.17
CA PHE A 96 0.54 -10.77 -8.98
C PHE A 96 1.35 -10.18 -10.14
N LYS A 97 0.83 -9.12 -10.76
CA LYS A 97 1.56 -8.37 -11.79
C LYS A 97 2.84 -7.76 -11.20
N PRO A 98 4.00 -7.95 -11.84
CA PRO A 98 5.24 -7.29 -11.42
C PRO A 98 5.13 -5.77 -11.59
N THR A 99 5.72 -5.04 -10.65
CA THR A 99 5.75 -3.58 -10.62
C THR A 99 7.19 -3.09 -10.51
N SER A 100 7.47 -1.98 -11.19
CA SER A 100 8.78 -1.34 -11.20
C SER A 100 8.65 0.10 -10.73
N GLY A 101 9.73 0.65 -10.18
CA GLY A 101 9.73 1.99 -9.63
C GLY A 101 10.75 2.19 -8.51
N LYS A 102 10.76 3.39 -7.92
CA LYS A 102 11.72 3.73 -6.87
C LYS A 102 11.29 3.15 -5.53
N ILE A 103 12.28 2.74 -4.74
CA ILE A 103 12.09 2.36 -3.35
C ILE A 103 12.63 3.51 -2.50
N ASN A 104 11.71 4.18 -1.81
CA ASN A 104 12.04 5.31 -0.94
C ASN A 104 12.70 4.83 0.35
N SER A 105 12.14 3.79 0.98
CA SER A 105 12.71 3.18 2.18
C SER A 105 12.24 1.75 2.38
N VAL A 106 13.15 0.89 2.84
CA VAL A 106 12.84 -0.42 3.43
C VAL A 106 13.33 -0.40 4.86
N ARG A 107 12.42 -0.46 5.81
CA ARG A 107 12.73 -0.61 7.24
C ARG A 107 12.33 -2.01 7.66
N PHE A 108 13.35 -2.85 7.83
CA PHE A 108 13.22 -4.18 8.39
C PHE A 108 13.98 -4.23 9.71
N GLN A 109 13.27 -4.56 10.79
CA GLN A 109 13.88 -4.75 12.10
C GLN A 109 14.17 -6.23 12.30
N SER A 110 15.44 -6.60 12.18
CA SER A 110 15.88 -7.94 12.58
C SER A 110 15.60 -8.14 14.07
N SER A 111 14.98 -9.26 14.40
CA SER A 111 14.84 -9.75 15.78
C SER A 111 15.67 -11.01 15.91
N GLY A 112 16.10 -11.42 17.11
CA GLY A 112 17.13 -12.47 17.27
C GLY A 112 16.97 -13.70 16.36
N ASP A 113 15.74 -14.20 16.22
CA ASP A 113 15.43 -15.36 15.38
C ASP A 113 14.91 -15.03 13.97
N CYS A 114 14.83 -13.76 13.57
CA CYS A 114 14.36 -13.33 12.26
C CYS A 114 15.36 -12.37 11.59
N TRP A 115 15.82 -12.76 10.41
CA TRP A 115 16.76 -11.98 9.60
C TRP A 115 16.25 -11.89 8.17
N GLY A 116 16.77 -10.92 7.43
CA GLY A 116 16.41 -10.75 6.03
C GLY A 116 17.46 -9.93 5.32
N TYR A 117 17.52 -10.10 4.01
CA TYR A 117 18.37 -9.30 3.14
C TYR A 117 17.56 -8.78 1.97
N PHE A 118 17.95 -7.60 1.49
CA PHE A 118 17.32 -6.90 0.39
C PHE A 118 18.39 -6.51 -0.63
N SER A 119 18.08 -6.67 -1.92
CA SER A 119 18.96 -6.33 -3.03
C SER A 119 18.93 -4.83 -3.38
N VAL A 120 17.97 -4.08 -2.81
CA VAL A 120 17.77 -2.66 -3.08
C VAL A 120 18.01 -1.86 -1.80
N GLY A 121 18.86 -0.84 -1.89
CA GLY A 121 19.19 0.06 -0.77
C GLY A 121 18.20 1.22 -0.57
N LEU A 122 18.47 2.06 0.43
CA LEU A 122 17.74 3.32 0.67
C LEU A 122 17.95 4.25 -0.53
N LYS A 123 16.90 4.55 -1.31
CA LYS A 123 16.91 5.28 -2.59
C LYS A 123 17.30 4.48 -3.84
N GLY A 124 17.27 3.15 -3.77
CA GLY A 124 17.34 2.32 -4.97
C GLY A 124 16.00 2.28 -5.71
N GLY A 125 15.92 1.45 -6.74
CA GLY A 125 14.68 1.19 -7.47
C GLY A 125 14.75 -0.15 -8.16
N ILE A 126 13.58 -0.69 -8.45
CA ILE A 126 13.43 -1.91 -9.25
C ILE A 126 13.20 -1.47 -10.68
N HIS A 127 14.17 -1.75 -11.53
CA HIS A 127 14.08 -1.44 -12.95
C HIS A 127 13.45 -2.60 -13.73
N GLU A 128 13.00 -2.34 -14.95
CA GLU A 128 12.28 -3.30 -15.81
C GLU A 128 13.06 -4.58 -16.15
N PHE A 129 14.40 -4.59 -16.06
CA PHE A 129 15.21 -5.79 -16.28
C PHE A 129 15.54 -6.60 -15.01
N ALA A 130 15.12 -6.11 -13.85
CA ALA A 130 15.39 -6.74 -12.55
C ALA A 130 14.39 -7.88 -12.30
N ASP A 131 14.75 -8.79 -11.39
CA ASP A 131 13.81 -9.76 -10.83
C ASP A 131 12.76 -9.02 -9.98
N SER A 132 11.53 -9.55 -9.91
CA SER A 132 10.49 -9.02 -9.02
C SER A 132 10.89 -9.23 -7.57
N GLN A 133 11.63 -10.29 -7.27
CA GLN A 133 12.14 -10.53 -5.93
C GLN A 133 13.26 -9.55 -5.58
N PHE A 134 12.99 -8.64 -4.64
CA PHE A 134 13.99 -7.72 -4.13
C PHE A 134 14.41 -8.01 -2.69
N GLY A 135 13.70 -8.89 -1.98
CA GLY A 135 14.02 -9.27 -0.61
C GLY A 135 13.74 -10.72 -0.26
N HIS A 136 14.37 -11.18 0.81
CA HIS A 136 14.12 -12.49 1.40
C HIS A 136 14.20 -12.37 2.92
N ILE A 137 13.16 -12.85 3.61
CA ILE A 137 13.07 -12.84 5.07
C ILE A 137 13.00 -14.28 5.55
N PHE A 138 13.74 -14.58 6.61
CA PHE A 138 13.83 -15.89 7.23
C PHE A 138 13.54 -15.76 8.72
N ALA A 139 12.74 -16.67 9.25
CA ALA A 139 12.47 -16.77 10.67
C ALA A 139 12.74 -18.18 11.16
N LYS A 140 13.48 -18.27 12.25
CA LYS A 140 13.85 -19.49 12.95
C LYS A 140 12.97 -19.67 14.20
N GLY A 141 12.78 -20.90 14.60
CA GLY A 141 12.10 -21.23 15.86
C GLY A 141 12.30 -22.69 16.25
N PRO A 142 11.98 -23.06 17.50
CA PRO A 142 12.10 -24.45 17.97
C PRO A 142 11.12 -25.41 17.27
N ASN A 143 10.04 -24.89 16.69
CA ASN A 143 9.05 -25.66 15.94
C ASN A 143 8.42 -24.78 14.84
N ARG A 144 7.62 -25.42 13.98
CA ARG A 144 6.92 -24.79 12.86
C ARG A 144 6.08 -23.59 13.28
N ASN A 145 5.34 -23.69 14.39
CA ASN A 145 4.44 -22.64 14.84
C ASN A 145 5.17 -21.41 15.38
N GLU A 146 6.26 -21.60 16.12
CA GLU A 146 7.07 -20.49 16.61
C GLU A 146 7.80 -19.78 15.47
N ALA A 147 8.40 -20.52 14.51
CA ALA A 147 8.97 -19.91 13.31
C ALA A 147 7.94 -19.11 12.50
N ARG A 148 6.71 -19.63 12.36
CA ARG A 148 5.58 -18.94 11.70
C ARG A 148 5.22 -17.64 12.39
N LYS A 149 5.09 -17.64 13.73
CA LYS A 149 4.75 -16.45 14.51
C LYS A 149 5.85 -15.39 14.40
N SER A 150 7.12 -15.79 14.48
CA SER A 150 8.26 -14.89 14.29
C SER A 150 8.27 -14.27 12.90
N LEU A 151 8.00 -15.06 11.85
CA LEU A 151 7.88 -14.54 10.48
C LEU A 151 6.72 -13.56 10.34
N LEU A 152 5.54 -13.91 10.88
CA LEU A 152 4.36 -13.05 10.85
C LEU A 152 4.61 -11.72 11.56
N PHE A 153 5.25 -11.76 12.73
CA PHE A 153 5.60 -10.55 13.47
C PHE A 153 6.56 -9.66 12.68
N ALA A 154 7.57 -10.26 12.03
CA ALA A 154 8.51 -9.51 11.22
C ALA A 154 7.86 -8.90 9.96
N LEU A 155 6.97 -9.64 9.30
CA LEU A 155 6.20 -9.14 8.15
C LEU A 155 5.19 -8.06 8.53
N LYS A 156 4.63 -8.07 9.75
CA LYS A 156 3.75 -6.99 10.22
C LYS A 156 4.50 -5.70 10.55
N ASN A 157 5.77 -5.80 10.92
CA ASN A 157 6.60 -4.65 11.31
C ASN A 157 7.53 -4.16 10.19
N ILE A 158 7.54 -4.82 9.03
CA ILE A 158 8.29 -4.33 7.88
C ILE A 158 7.56 -3.14 7.26
N ASP A 159 8.30 -2.05 7.04
CA ASP A 159 7.80 -0.88 6.34
C ASP A 159 8.54 -0.75 5.01
N ILE A 160 7.82 -1.02 3.92
CA ILE A 160 8.30 -0.91 2.55
C ILE A 160 7.53 0.23 1.90
N ASN A 161 8.26 1.33 1.64
CA ASN A 161 7.74 2.54 1.03
C ASN A 161 8.42 2.78 -0.32
N GLY A 162 7.62 3.01 -1.35
CA GLY A 162 8.08 3.27 -2.70
C GLY A 162 6.93 3.18 -3.70
N ASP A 163 7.27 3.40 -4.96
CA ASP A 163 6.35 3.33 -6.09
C ASP A 163 5.89 1.87 -6.33
N ILE A 164 6.64 0.89 -5.82
CA ILE A 164 6.39 -0.53 -6.02
C ILE A 164 5.22 -1.06 -5.17
N ARG A 165 4.55 -2.10 -5.70
CA ARG A 165 3.58 -2.92 -4.97
C ARG A 165 4.30 -4.12 -4.36
N HIS A 166 3.79 -4.68 -3.27
CA HIS A 166 4.39 -5.85 -2.63
C HIS A 166 3.33 -6.70 -1.93
N PRO A 167 3.53 -8.03 -1.83
CA PRO A 167 2.53 -8.95 -1.29
C PRO A 167 2.62 -9.13 0.23
N VAL A 168 3.25 -8.23 0.99
CA VAL A 168 3.51 -8.44 2.44
C VAL A 168 2.22 -8.67 3.23
N ASN A 169 1.17 -7.92 2.94
CA ASN A 169 -0.14 -8.11 3.58
C ASN A 169 -0.76 -9.46 3.20
N TYR A 170 -0.66 -9.84 1.93
CA TYR A 170 -1.13 -11.12 1.42
C TYR A 170 -0.40 -12.29 2.13
N LEU A 171 0.92 -12.19 2.28
CA LEU A 171 1.74 -13.16 3.02
C LEU A 171 1.33 -13.24 4.49
N CYS A 172 1.06 -12.10 5.15
CA CYS A 172 0.55 -12.09 6.52
C CYS A 172 -0.78 -12.86 6.64
N GLU A 173 -1.69 -12.71 5.68
CA GLU A 173 -2.96 -13.43 5.67
C GLU A 173 -2.78 -14.93 5.42
N LEU A 174 -1.94 -15.32 4.46
CA LEU A 174 -1.62 -16.73 4.19
C LEU A 174 -1.09 -17.43 5.45
N LEU A 175 -0.17 -16.79 6.18
CA LEU A 175 0.40 -17.33 7.43
C LEU A 175 -0.62 -17.47 8.55
N GLN A 176 -1.78 -16.79 8.46
CA GLN A 176 -2.84 -16.82 9.47
C GLN A 176 -4.01 -17.74 9.10
N ARG A 177 -4.02 -18.35 7.89
CA ARG A 177 -5.07 -19.30 7.50
C ARG A 177 -4.92 -20.63 8.21
N GLU A 178 -6.06 -21.24 8.54
CA GLU A 178 -6.14 -22.55 9.20
C GLU A 178 -5.42 -23.63 8.38
N ASP A 179 -5.65 -23.68 7.07
CA ASP A 179 -4.97 -24.63 6.17
C ASP A 179 -3.44 -24.57 6.31
N PHE A 180 -2.88 -23.36 6.36
CA PHE A 180 -1.45 -23.17 6.53
C PHE A 180 -1.01 -23.54 7.94
N MET A 181 -1.76 -23.18 8.98
CA MET A 181 -1.43 -23.53 10.38
C MET A 181 -1.43 -25.04 10.62
N ASP A 182 -2.41 -25.74 10.08
CA ASP A 182 -2.60 -27.19 10.19
C ASP A 182 -1.72 -28.00 9.22
N ASN A 183 -0.94 -27.33 8.36
CA ASN A 183 -0.12 -27.96 7.32
C ASN A 183 -0.95 -28.78 6.30
N LYS A 184 -2.17 -28.33 6.00
CA LYS A 184 -3.10 -28.91 5.03
C LYS A 184 -3.03 -28.15 3.69
N ILE A 185 -1.84 -28.14 3.09
CA ILE A 185 -1.58 -27.40 1.85
C ILE A 185 -1.08 -28.34 0.75
N ASP A 186 -1.39 -27.98 -0.49
CA ASP A 186 -0.88 -28.61 -1.71
C ASP A 186 -0.36 -27.55 -2.69
N THR A 187 0.25 -27.98 -3.79
CA THR A 187 0.87 -27.06 -4.77
C THR A 187 -0.13 -26.15 -5.48
N MET A 188 -1.43 -26.49 -5.48
CA MET A 188 -2.49 -25.71 -6.12
C MET A 188 -3.32 -24.90 -5.11
N TRP A 189 -2.98 -24.95 -3.82
CA TRP A 189 -3.72 -24.26 -2.76
C TRP A 189 -3.74 -22.75 -2.99
N LEU A 190 -2.58 -22.18 -3.32
CA LEU A 190 -2.46 -20.75 -3.59
C LEU A 190 -3.23 -20.34 -4.86
N ASP A 191 -3.14 -21.11 -5.93
CA ASP A 191 -3.86 -20.84 -7.19
C ASP A 191 -5.38 -20.80 -6.99
N ARG A 192 -5.91 -21.72 -6.17
CA ARG A 192 -7.33 -21.75 -5.79
C ARG A 192 -7.75 -20.50 -5.02
N LEU A 193 -6.94 -20.07 -4.04
CA LEU A 193 -7.23 -18.86 -3.26
C LEU A 193 -7.26 -17.60 -4.14
N ILE A 194 -6.37 -17.51 -5.12
CA ILE A 194 -6.32 -16.40 -6.07
C ILE A 194 -7.56 -16.40 -6.97
N ALA A 195 -7.96 -17.58 -7.49
CA ALA A 195 -9.13 -17.71 -8.34
C ALA A 195 -10.44 -17.32 -7.62
N GLU A 196 -10.54 -17.64 -6.33
CA GLU A 196 -11.73 -17.37 -5.51
C GLU A 196 -11.77 -15.92 -4.97
N LYS A 197 -10.75 -15.09 -5.23
CA LYS A 197 -10.60 -13.71 -4.70
C LYS A 197 -10.85 -13.63 -3.19
N LEU A 198 -10.49 -14.69 -2.47
CA LEU A 198 -10.78 -14.84 -1.04
C LEU A 198 -9.86 -14.00 -0.13
N ILE A 199 -8.90 -13.31 -0.73
CA ILE A 199 -7.97 -12.42 -0.04
C ILE A 199 -8.24 -11.02 -0.59
N GLY A 200 -9.05 -10.28 0.17
CA GLY A 200 -9.43 -8.91 -0.12
C GLY A 200 -9.50 -8.15 1.19
N THR A 201 -9.02 -6.92 1.18
CA THR A 201 -8.92 -6.08 2.36
C THR A 201 -10.31 -5.79 2.94
N ASN A 202 -10.57 -6.36 4.12
CA ASN A 202 -11.85 -6.33 4.83
C ASN A 202 -12.10 -4.97 5.52
N ARG A 203 -11.90 -3.85 4.80
CA ARG A 203 -12.31 -2.52 5.26
C ARG A 203 -13.64 -2.13 4.61
N GLY A 204 -14.49 -1.45 5.37
CA GLY A 204 -15.76 -0.95 4.86
C GLY A 204 -15.54 -0.01 3.67
N LYS A 205 -16.33 -0.17 2.61
CA LYS A 205 -16.25 0.66 1.39
C LYS A 205 -16.34 2.16 1.72
N LEU A 206 -17.20 2.52 2.67
CA LEU A 206 -17.39 3.91 3.12
C LEU A 206 -16.16 4.46 3.85
N ASP A 207 -15.45 3.62 4.62
CA ASP A 207 -14.20 4.04 5.29
C ASP A 207 -13.13 4.39 4.25
N VAL A 208 -12.98 3.56 3.20
CA VAL A 208 -12.03 3.82 2.11
C VAL A 208 -12.35 5.14 1.43
N VAL A 209 -13.61 5.36 1.06
CA VAL A 209 -14.06 6.61 0.43
C VAL A 209 -13.76 7.80 1.34
N PHE A 210 -14.10 7.70 2.63
CA PHE A 210 -13.88 8.79 3.58
C PHE A 210 -12.40 9.14 3.71
N PHE A 211 -11.53 8.16 3.99
CA PHE A 211 -10.10 8.42 4.16
C PHE A 211 -9.44 8.90 2.86
N ALA A 212 -9.92 8.49 1.70
CA ALA A 212 -9.49 9.02 0.41
C ALA A 212 -9.89 10.49 0.24
N THR A 213 -11.13 10.85 0.61
CA THR A 213 -11.60 12.25 0.64
C THR A 213 -10.74 13.07 1.59
N VAL A 214 -10.43 12.58 2.79
CA VAL A 214 -9.57 13.29 3.76
C VAL A 214 -8.18 13.56 3.18
N TYR A 215 -7.54 12.53 2.62
CA TYR A 215 -6.20 12.66 2.03
C TYR A 215 -6.18 13.69 0.89
N ARG A 216 -7.11 13.58 -0.08
CA ARG A 216 -7.19 14.51 -1.21
C ARG A 216 -7.54 15.93 -0.80
N ALA A 217 -8.43 16.11 0.19
CA ALA A 217 -8.76 17.42 0.72
C ALA A 217 -7.54 18.10 1.35
N TYR A 218 -6.76 17.36 2.15
CA TYR A 218 -5.55 17.87 2.78
C TYR A 218 -4.50 18.26 1.73
N GLU A 219 -4.21 17.37 0.78
CA GLU A 219 -3.24 17.63 -0.30
C GLU A 219 -3.65 18.79 -1.21
N LEU A 220 -4.95 18.93 -1.53
CA LEU A 220 -5.46 20.06 -2.31
C LEU A 220 -5.22 21.40 -1.59
N VAL A 221 -5.52 21.47 -0.29
CA VAL A 221 -5.32 22.67 0.51
C VAL A 221 -3.84 22.99 0.63
N LYS A 222 -3.01 21.99 0.94
CA LYS A 222 -1.55 22.13 1.03
C LYS A 222 -0.94 22.66 -0.27
N LYS A 223 -1.33 22.08 -1.40
CA LYS A 223 -0.88 22.52 -2.73
C LYS A 223 -1.26 23.97 -3.01
N ARG A 224 -2.53 24.34 -2.79
CA ARG A 224 -3.00 25.73 -3.00
C ARG A 224 -2.29 26.72 -2.09
N GLN A 225 -2.06 26.37 -0.81
CA GLN A 225 -1.29 27.20 0.12
C GLN A 225 0.15 27.41 -0.35
N GLN A 226 0.81 26.35 -0.83
CA GLN A 226 2.17 26.45 -1.37
C GLN A 226 2.24 27.31 -2.64
N GLU A 227 1.30 27.14 -3.56
CA GLU A 227 1.19 27.96 -4.78
C GLU A 227 0.98 29.44 -4.44
N MET A 228 0.13 29.73 -3.45
CA MET A 228 -0.13 31.08 -2.96
C MET A 228 1.12 31.72 -2.36
N VAL A 229 1.81 31.04 -1.44
CA VAL A 229 3.07 31.52 -0.85
C VAL A 229 4.12 31.75 -1.92
N ALA A 230 4.27 30.81 -2.86
CA ALA A 230 5.23 30.93 -3.96
C ALA A 230 4.91 32.09 -4.92
N SER A 231 3.63 32.43 -5.10
CA SER A 231 3.23 33.60 -5.89
C SER A 231 3.54 34.91 -5.17
N LEU A 232 3.21 34.99 -3.88
CA LEU A 232 3.48 36.15 -3.04
C LEU A 232 4.98 36.46 -2.97
N GLN A 233 5.82 35.42 -2.81
CA GLN A 233 7.28 35.55 -2.85
C GLN A 233 7.81 36.11 -4.17
N LYS A 234 7.10 35.86 -5.28
CA LYS A 234 7.44 36.38 -6.61
C LYS A 234 6.90 37.79 -6.86
N GLY A 235 6.35 38.45 -5.84
CA GLY A 235 5.73 39.77 -5.96
C GLY A 235 4.45 39.79 -6.80
N ARG A 236 3.89 38.61 -7.10
CA ARG A 236 2.63 38.48 -7.84
C ARG A 236 1.51 38.38 -6.82
N LEU A 237 0.84 39.51 -6.60
CA LEU A 237 -0.47 39.52 -5.99
C LEU A 237 -1.43 38.88 -7.02
N VAL A 238 -1.62 37.56 -6.93
CA VAL A 238 -2.80 36.96 -7.55
C VAL A 238 -3.95 37.64 -6.84
N LEU A 239 -4.71 38.47 -7.55
CA LEU A 239 -5.94 39.05 -7.05
C LEU A 239 -6.86 37.88 -6.76
N MET A 240 -6.78 37.37 -5.53
CA MET A 240 -7.71 36.40 -5.03
C MET A 240 -9.04 37.10 -5.02
N GLY A 241 -9.94 36.72 -5.93
CA GLY A 241 -11.34 36.99 -5.69
C GLY A 241 -11.69 36.38 -4.34
N LYS A 242 -12.69 36.94 -3.64
CA LYS A 242 -13.24 36.34 -2.42
C LYS A 242 -13.47 34.82 -2.59
N SER A 243 -13.83 34.40 -3.81
CA SER A 243 -13.96 33.02 -4.25
C SER A 243 -12.72 32.12 -4.07
N ASP A 244 -11.50 32.62 -4.23
CA ASP A 244 -10.28 31.80 -4.19
C ASP A 244 -9.82 31.54 -2.75
N THR A 245 -9.96 32.54 -1.87
CA THR A 245 -9.76 32.36 -0.42
C THR A 245 -10.88 31.56 0.20
N ASP A 246 -12.13 31.78 -0.22
CA ASP A 246 -13.27 30.98 0.21
C ASP A 246 -13.10 29.52 -0.22
N ALA A 247 -12.52 29.27 -1.41
CA ALA A 247 -12.21 27.92 -1.89
C ALA A 247 -11.08 27.22 -1.12
N LEU A 248 -10.27 27.92 -0.32
CA LEU A 248 -9.31 27.29 0.61
C LEU A 248 -9.98 26.82 1.91
N ILE A 249 -11.12 27.43 2.25
CA ILE A 249 -11.88 27.15 3.47
C ILE A 249 -12.98 26.12 3.17
N SER A 250 -13.76 26.34 2.11
CA SER A 250 -14.92 25.52 1.75
C SER A 250 -14.89 25.18 0.27
N PHE A 251 -14.90 23.89 -0.06
CA PHE A 251 -14.85 23.43 -1.45
C PHE A 251 -15.53 22.07 -1.64
N PRO A 252 -16.13 21.83 -2.82
CA PRO A 252 -16.65 20.51 -3.16
C PRO A 252 -15.50 19.57 -3.52
N LEU A 253 -15.61 18.31 -3.11
CA LEU A 253 -14.68 17.24 -3.47
C LEU A 253 -15.48 15.98 -3.80
N ALA A 254 -15.21 15.36 -4.94
CA ALA A 254 -15.87 14.13 -5.35
C ALA A 254 -14.88 12.97 -5.44
N ILE A 255 -15.25 11.82 -4.87
CA ILE A 255 -14.54 10.55 -5.02
C ILE A 255 -15.46 9.59 -5.76
N THR A 256 -14.92 8.87 -6.73
CA THR A 256 -15.64 7.76 -7.35
C THR A 256 -15.02 6.45 -6.90
N PHE A 257 -15.84 5.54 -6.40
CA PHE A 257 -15.39 4.24 -5.92
C PHE A 257 -16.49 3.20 -6.18
N GLU A 258 -16.10 2.05 -6.73
CA GLU A 258 -17.02 0.94 -7.08
C GLU A 258 -18.33 1.39 -7.78
N GLY A 259 -18.20 2.24 -8.81
CA GLY A 259 -19.33 2.70 -9.62
C GLY A 259 -20.20 3.79 -9.01
N HIS A 260 -19.88 4.27 -7.80
CA HIS A 260 -20.64 5.34 -7.13
C HIS A 260 -19.80 6.62 -6.99
N LYS A 261 -20.42 7.77 -7.27
CA LYS A 261 -19.85 9.10 -7.06
C LYS A 261 -20.29 9.65 -5.71
N TYR A 262 -19.34 9.77 -4.80
CA TYR A 262 -19.50 10.37 -3.49
C TYR A 262 -19.11 11.84 -3.58
N SER A 263 -20.07 12.74 -3.42
CA SER A 263 -19.84 14.18 -3.50
C SER A 263 -19.88 14.79 -2.10
N PHE A 264 -18.72 15.21 -1.61
CA PHE A 264 -18.56 15.86 -0.31
C PHE A 264 -18.47 17.37 -0.47
N GLN A 265 -19.07 18.10 0.46
CA GLN A 265 -18.70 19.48 0.76
C GLN A 265 -17.70 19.45 1.91
N VAL A 266 -16.49 19.94 1.66
CA VAL A 266 -15.41 19.99 2.65
C VAL A 266 -15.28 21.41 3.17
N ALA A 267 -15.30 21.59 4.48
CA ALA A 267 -15.08 22.86 5.16
C ALA A 267 -13.95 22.73 6.17
N ARG A 268 -13.08 23.74 6.26
CA ARG A 268 -12.02 23.83 7.28
C ARG A 268 -12.55 24.57 8.48
N ALA A 269 -12.79 23.85 9.56
CA ALA A 269 -13.16 24.45 10.84
C ALA A 269 -11.96 25.04 11.57
N ARG A 270 -10.75 24.47 11.38
CA ARG A 270 -9.50 24.95 11.97
C ARG A 270 -8.32 24.67 11.04
N SER A 271 -7.13 25.03 11.49
CA SER A 271 -5.87 24.70 10.81
C SER A 271 -5.69 23.19 10.63
N ASP A 272 -6.03 22.39 11.65
CA ASP A 272 -5.94 20.92 11.67
C ASP A 272 -7.29 20.20 11.64
N THR A 273 -8.43 20.90 11.63
CA THR A 273 -9.78 20.27 11.64
C THR A 273 -10.53 20.52 10.36
N PHE A 274 -10.99 19.43 9.74
CA PHE A 274 -11.83 19.40 8.54
C PHE A 274 -13.21 18.83 8.87
N VAL A 275 -14.23 19.36 8.21
CA VAL A 275 -15.63 18.93 8.28
C VAL A 275 -16.04 18.46 6.90
N PHE A 276 -16.44 17.19 6.81
CA PHE A 276 -16.85 16.53 5.57
C PHE A 276 -18.35 16.31 5.60
N THR A 277 -19.08 16.94 4.69
CA THR A 277 -20.54 16.84 4.63
C THR A 277 -20.96 16.13 3.35
N ILE A 278 -21.78 15.08 3.48
CA ILE A 278 -22.37 14.34 2.36
C ILE A 278 -23.85 14.11 2.64
N GLY A 279 -24.72 14.62 1.76
CA GLY A 279 -26.16 14.65 2.01
C GLY A 279 -26.48 15.37 3.32
N THR A 280 -27.04 14.63 4.30
CA THR A 280 -27.37 15.14 5.64
C THR A 280 -26.33 14.82 6.71
N THR A 281 -25.31 14.01 6.40
CA THR A 281 -24.32 13.57 7.37
C THR A 281 -23.11 14.50 7.34
N SER A 282 -22.62 14.90 8.52
CA SER A 282 -21.40 15.70 8.68
C SER A 282 -20.44 15.01 9.63
N ILE A 283 -19.19 14.86 9.20
CA ILE A 283 -18.14 14.16 9.94
C ILE A 283 -16.97 15.11 10.15
N LYS A 284 -16.54 15.27 11.40
CA LYS A 284 -15.35 16.07 11.75
C LYS A 284 -14.14 15.16 11.85
N ALA A 285 -13.02 15.56 11.25
CA ALA A 285 -11.74 14.88 11.37
C ALA A 285 -10.61 15.86 11.65
N LYS A 286 -9.77 15.55 12.64
CA LYS A 286 -8.51 16.25 12.91
C LYS A 286 -7.40 15.57 12.12
N VAL A 287 -6.64 16.33 11.33
CA VAL A 287 -5.63 15.86 10.38
C VAL A 287 -4.30 16.55 10.66
N ARG A 288 -3.25 15.76 10.90
CA ARG A 288 -1.88 16.27 11.12
C ARG A 288 -0.87 15.52 10.27
N GLU A 289 -0.04 16.23 9.54
CA GLU A 289 1.07 15.63 8.79
C GLU A 289 2.24 15.28 9.70
N GLN A 290 2.77 14.07 9.54
CA GLN A 290 3.96 13.58 10.23
C GLN A 290 5.23 13.86 9.40
N PRO A 291 6.42 13.84 10.01
CA PRO A 291 7.68 14.11 9.31
C PRO A 291 7.99 13.18 8.12
N ASP A 292 7.37 12.00 8.08
CA ASP A 292 7.52 11.02 6.99
C ASP A 292 6.51 11.22 5.85
N GLY A 293 5.70 12.29 5.91
CA GLY A 293 4.64 12.62 4.95
C GLY A 293 3.34 11.85 5.14
N SER A 294 3.23 11.00 6.17
CA SER A 294 1.96 10.36 6.51
C SER A 294 1.01 11.32 7.23
N LEU A 295 -0.29 11.13 7.09
CA LEU A 295 -1.32 11.92 7.76
C LEU A 295 -1.87 11.15 8.95
N TYR A 296 -1.77 11.70 10.15
CA TYR A 296 -2.47 11.23 11.32
C TYR A 296 -3.88 11.81 11.33
N VAL A 297 -4.88 10.95 11.20
CA VAL A 297 -6.30 11.33 11.13
C VAL A 297 -7.02 10.80 12.36
N SER A 298 -7.67 11.71 13.10
CA SER A 298 -8.47 11.43 14.28
C SER A 298 -9.93 11.77 14.03
N ILE A 299 -10.82 10.80 14.25
CA ILE A 299 -12.26 10.90 14.07
C ILE A 299 -12.92 10.37 15.34
N GLY A 300 -13.56 11.25 16.11
CA GLY A 300 -14.10 10.88 17.43
C GLY A 300 -13.01 10.23 18.30
N ASN A 301 -13.19 8.96 18.64
CA ASN A 301 -12.24 8.17 19.45
C ASN A 301 -11.30 7.28 18.62
N THR A 302 -11.39 7.33 17.29
CA THR A 302 -10.62 6.47 16.40
C THR A 302 -9.48 7.26 15.76
N ASN A 303 -8.29 6.67 15.78
CA ASN A 303 -7.11 7.24 15.13
C ASN A 303 -6.61 6.30 14.03
N GLN A 304 -6.24 6.87 12.88
CA GLN A 304 -5.70 6.14 11.75
C GLN A 304 -4.53 6.92 11.15
N VAL A 305 -3.51 6.18 10.70
CA VAL A 305 -2.42 6.75 9.90
C VAL A 305 -2.72 6.49 8.43
N LEU A 306 -2.76 7.56 7.64
CA LEU A 306 -2.95 7.52 6.21
C LEU A 306 -1.65 7.82 5.49
N LYS A 307 -1.39 7.11 4.41
CA LYS A 307 -0.32 7.45 3.48
C LYS A 307 -0.82 7.26 2.07
N GLY A 308 -0.88 8.34 1.31
CA GLY A 308 -1.35 8.33 -0.07
C GLY A 308 -0.23 8.56 -1.05
N MET A 309 -0.41 8.06 -2.27
CA MET A 309 0.38 8.41 -3.43
C MET A 309 -0.57 8.50 -4.63
N GLU A 310 -0.65 9.67 -5.26
CA GLU A 310 -1.38 9.81 -6.51
C GLU A 310 -0.57 9.17 -7.64
N GLU A 311 -1.19 8.19 -8.29
CA GLU A 311 -0.67 7.45 -9.43
C GLU A 311 -1.54 7.76 -10.66
N ALA A 312 -1.04 7.45 -11.85
CA ALA A 312 -1.74 7.76 -13.09
C ALA A 312 -3.03 6.94 -13.33
N LEU A 313 -3.36 5.99 -12.45
CA LEU A 313 -4.63 5.24 -12.44
C LEU A 313 -5.54 5.63 -11.25
N GLY A 314 -5.08 6.51 -10.36
CA GLY A 314 -5.82 6.98 -9.21
C GLY A 314 -4.97 7.11 -7.95
N LEU A 315 -5.65 7.19 -6.79
CA LEU A 315 -5.00 7.32 -5.49
C LEU A 315 -4.70 5.95 -4.88
N ARG A 316 -3.42 5.62 -4.70
CA ARG A 316 -2.98 4.55 -3.81
C ARG A 316 -3.07 5.05 -2.38
N LEU A 317 -3.97 4.49 -1.58
CA LEU A 317 -4.15 4.88 -0.19
C LEU A 317 -3.83 3.73 0.75
N MET A 318 -2.87 3.95 1.64
CA MET A 318 -2.58 3.09 2.78
C MET A 318 -3.32 3.63 4.01
N ILE A 319 -4.17 2.81 4.63
CA ILE A 319 -4.97 3.12 5.81
C ILE A 319 -4.54 2.15 6.92
N GLY A 320 -3.64 2.60 7.80
CA GLY A 320 -2.95 1.72 8.74
C GLY A 320 -2.07 0.70 7.99
N ALA A 321 -2.33 -0.60 8.17
CA ALA A 321 -1.61 -1.66 7.44
C ALA A 321 -2.25 -2.00 6.08
N THR A 322 -3.47 -1.53 5.81
CA THR A 322 -4.26 -1.89 4.63
C THR A 322 -3.90 -0.98 3.46
N THR A 323 -3.53 -1.51 2.30
CA THR A 323 -3.40 -0.73 1.06
C THR A 323 -4.66 -0.92 0.21
N VAL A 324 -5.21 0.18 -0.31
CA VAL A 324 -6.38 0.20 -1.17
C VAL A 324 -6.12 1.12 -2.36
N MET A 325 -6.63 0.73 -3.52
CA MET A 325 -6.57 1.55 -4.73
C MET A 325 -7.90 2.26 -4.95
N VAL A 326 -7.89 3.59 -4.97
CA VAL A 326 -9.06 4.41 -5.29
C VAL A 326 -8.90 4.92 -6.72
N PRO A 327 -9.52 4.25 -7.70
CA PRO A 327 -9.29 4.56 -9.10
C PRO A 327 -9.79 5.96 -9.44
N GLU A 328 -9.05 6.66 -10.29
CA GLU A 328 -9.61 7.77 -11.04
C GLU A 328 -10.44 7.20 -12.18
N VAL A 329 -11.68 7.65 -12.30
CA VAL A 329 -12.50 7.21 -13.43
C VAL A 329 -12.05 7.97 -14.67
N TYR A 330 -11.34 7.26 -15.53
CA TYR A 330 -11.04 7.70 -16.89
C TYR A 330 -12.20 7.33 -17.82
N ASP A 331 -12.26 8.01 -18.96
CA ASP A 331 -13.24 7.70 -20.01
C ASP A 331 -13.06 6.23 -20.44
N ALA A 332 -14.15 5.45 -20.48
CA ALA A 332 -14.12 4.04 -20.87
C ALA A 332 -13.62 3.81 -22.30
N SER A 333 -13.58 4.87 -23.12
CA SER A 333 -12.96 4.87 -24.45
C SER A 333 -11.43 4.90 -24.42
N GLU A 334 -10.78 5.09 -23.27
CA GLU A 334 -9.33 5.15 -23.14
C GLU A 334 -8.74 3.85 -22.56
N LEU A 335 -7.94 3.14 -23.35
CA LEU A 335 -7.17 1.99 -22.91
C LEU A 335 -5.77 2.43 -22.48
N ARG A 336 -5.52 2.40 -21.16
CA ARG A 336 -4.26 2.83 -20.55
C ARG A 336 -3.45 1.63 -20.04
N SER A 337 -2.13 1.80 -19.97
CA SER A 337 -1.25 0.79 -19.37
C SER A 337 -1.43 0.78 -17.85
N ASP A 338 -1.44 -0.39 -17.22
CA ASP A 338 -1.37 -0.53 -15.77
C ASP A 338 0.05 -0.85 -15.25
N VAL A 339 0.98 -1.11 -16.16
CA VAL A 339 2.37 -1.43 -15.85
C VAL A 339 3.33 -0.54 -16.64
N ASN A 340 4.55 -0.39 -16.11
CA ASN A 340 5.67 0.12 -16.90
C ASN A 340 6.28 -1.05 -17.69
N GLY A 341 6.60 -0.84 -18.96
CA GLY A 341 7.26 -1.87 -19.77
C GLY A 341 7.41 -1.47 -21.22
N LYS A 342 7.70 -2.45 -22.07
CA LYS A 342 7.87 -2.26 -23.51
C LYS A 342 6.71 -2.87 -24.28
N VAL A 343 6.15 -2.13 -25.23
CA VAL A 343 5.14 -2.69 -26.14
C VAL A 343 5.79 -3.74 -27.03
N VAL A 344 5.38 -5.00 -26.91
CA VAL A 344 5.86 -6.08 -27.79
C VAL A 344 5.11 -6.03 -29.11
N ARG A 345 3.78 -6.11 -29.04
CA ARG A 345 2.89 -6.09 -30.21
C ARG A 345 1.45 -5.81 -29.80
N TYR A 346 0.66 -5.32 -30.75
CA TYR A 346 -0.80 -5.38 -30.69
C TYR A 346 -1.26 -6.75 -31.20
N LEU A 347 -2.33 -7.26 -30.60
CA LEU A 347 -2.95 -8.54 -30.96
C LEU A 347 -4.03 -8.40 -32.03
N HIS A 348 -4.44 -7.16 -32.29
CA HIS A 348 -5.44 -6.82 -33.29
C HIS A 348 -4.94 -5.66 -34.17
N ASP A 349 -5.48 -5.54 -35.38
CA ASP A 349 -5.15 -4.47 -36.32
C ASP A 349 -5.94 -3.19 -36.02
N GLU A 350 -5.45 -2.05 -36.51
CA GLU A 350 -6.11 -0.75 -36.38
C GLU A 350 -7.56 -0.80 -36.90
N GLY A 351 -8.51 -0.32 -36.11
CA GLY A 351 -9.94 -0.23 -36.47
C GLY A 351 -10.73 -1.53 -36.34
N THR A 352 -10.10 -2.61 -35.87
CA THR A 352 -10.80 -3.88 -35.61
C THR A 352 -11.63 -3.84 -34.34
N GLU A 353 -12.73 -4.59 -34.31
CA GLU A 353 -13.60 -4.69 -33.14
C GLU A 353 -13.03 -5.70 -32.14
N VAL A 354 -12.83 -5.23 -30.90
CA VAL A 354 -12.31 -6.02 -29.78
C VAL A 354 -13.42 -6.17 -28.73
N LYS A 355 -13.61 -7.36 -28.16
CA LYS A 355 -14.63 -7.60 -27.14
C LYS A 355 -14.13 -7.26 -25.75
N LYS A 356 -15.06 -6.98 -24.83
CA LYS A 356 -14.76 -6.81 -23.40
C LYS A 356 -14.04 -8.06 -22.85
N GLY A 357 -12.91 -7.84 -22.18
CA GLY A 357 -12.07 -8.89 -21.62
C GLY A 357 -11.16 -9.61 -22.63
N GLU A 358 -11.22 -9.24 -23.91
CA GLU A 358 -10.36 -9.80 -24.95
C GLU A 358 -8.97 -9.15 -24.91
N PRO A 359 -7.87 -9.93 -24.93
CA PRO A 359 -6.51 -9.40 -25.00
C PRO A 359 -6.27 -8.57 -26.26
N TYR A 360 -5.78 -7.34 -26.14
CA TYR A 360 -5.55 -6.46 -27.30
C TYR A 360 -4.09 -6.07 -27.52
N ILE A 361 -3.25 -6.13 -26.48
CA ILE A 361 -1.84 -5.75 -26.55
C ILE A 361 -1.01 -6.63 -25.61
N GLU A 362 0.22 -6.93 -26.03
CA GLU A 362 1.23 -7.60 -25.21
C GLU A 362 2.33 -6.62 -24.83
N LEU A 363 2.61 -6.53 -23.54
CA LEU A 363 3.70 -5.76 -22.97
C LEU A 363 4.76 -6.71 -22.40
N GLU A 364 6.02 -6.34 -22.53
CA GLU A 364 7.14 -6.97 -21.85
C GLU A 364 7.52 -6.12 -20.64
N ALA A 365 7.37 -6.68 -19.45
CA ALA A 365 7.78 -6.05 -18.20
C ALA A 365 8.45 -7.12 -17.33
N MET A 366 9.62 -6.83 -16.75
CA MET A 366 10.31 -7.75 -15.84
C MET A 366 10.58 -9.14 -16.45
N LYS A 367 10.94 -9.16 -17.75
CA LYS A 367 11.16 -10.38 -18.58
C LYS A 367 9.93 -11.29 -18.71
N MET A 368 8.74 -10.81 -18.34
CA MET A 368 7.48 -11.49 -18.54
C MET A 368 6.67 -10.81 -19.64
N ILE A 369 6.00 -11.61 -20.45
CA ILE A 369 5.03 -11.12 -21.45
C ILE A 369 3.65 -11.11 -20.78
N MET A 370 3.01 -9.96 -20.81
CA MET A 370 1.73 -9.71 -20.17
C MET A 370 0.73 -9.21 -21.21
N ALA A 371 -0.40 -9.91 -21.31
CA ALA A 371 -1.48 -9.52 -22.20
C ALA A 371 -2.47 -8.61 -21.46
N LEU A 372 -2.63 -7.37 -21.91
CA LEU A 372 -3.67 -6.48 -21.40
C LEU A 372 -4.97 -6.71 -22.15
N LYS A 373 -6.07 -6.72 -21.40
CA LYS A 373 -7.41 -7.01 -21.88
C LYS A 373 -8.21 -5.72 -22.06
N SER A 374 -9.07 -5.70 -23.07
CA SER A 374 -9.96 -4.57 -23.33
C SER A 374 -10.97 -4.40 -22.20
N SER A 375 -11.18 -3.17 -21.75
CA SER A 375 -12.18 -2.83 -20.72
C SER A 375 -13.61 -2.98 -21.24
N GLU A 376 -13.85 -2.65 -22.51
CA GLU A 376 -15.17 -2.65 -23.15
C GLU A 376 -15.12 -3.14 -24.61
N THR A 377 -16.29 -3.31 -25.22
CA THR A 377 -16.40 -3.70 -26.63
C THR A 377 -16.41 -2.48 -27.56
N GLY A 378 -15.53 -2.44 -28.54
CA GLY A 378 -15.44 -1.32 -29.47
C GLY A 378 -14.33 -1.50 -30.51
N LYS A 379 -14.23 -0.54 -31.43
CA LYS A 379 -13.15 -0.52 -32.43
C LYS A 379 -11.89 0.11 -31.84
N ILE A 380 -10.79 -0.61 -31.92
CA ILE A 380 -9.51 -0.16 -31.35
C ILE A 380 -8.78 0.80 -32.29
N SER A 381 -8.19 1.86 -31.74
CA SER A 381 -7.25 2.73 -32.43
C SER A 381 -5.94 2.83 -31.66
N HIS A 382 -4.83 2.46 -32.30
CA HIS A 382 -3.53 2.39 -31.65
C HIS A 382 -2.96 3.79 -31.43
N THR A 383 -2.53 4.07 -30.20
CA THR A 383 -1.89 5.35 -29.87
C THR A 383 -0.37 5.22 -29.77
N LYS A 384 0.15 4.02 -29.50
CA LYS A 384 1.58 3.75 -29.34
C LYS A 384 2.12 2.84 -30.44
N SER A 385 3.41 2.99 -30.74
CA SER A 385 4.10 2.13 -31.69
C SER A 385 4.68 0.90 -31.00
N THR A 386 4.75 -0.22 -31.73
CA THR A 386 5.42 -1.43 -31.23
C THR A 386 6.89 -1.13 -30.94
N GLY A 387 7.39 -1.61 -29.80
CA GLY A 387 8.75 -1.38 -29.33
C GLY A 387 8.94 -0.15 -28.45
N SER A 388 7.92 0.71 -28.28
CA SER A 388 8.00 1.87 -27.39
C SER A 388 7.98 1.46 -25.92
N ILE A 389 8.74 2.17 -25.09
CA ILE A 389 8.64 2.10 -23.63
C ILE A 389 7.40 2.88 -23.20
N VAL A 390 6.58 2.29 -22.35
CA VAL A 390 5.34 2.86 -21.81
C VAL A 390 5.38 2.87 -20.29
N SER A 391 4.80 3.91 -19.71
CA SER A 391 4.62 4.05 -18.26
C SER A 391 3.21 3.67 -17.82
N ALA A 392 3.03 3.32 -16.55
CA ALA A 392 1.72 3.12 -15.95
C ALA A 392 0.86 4.38 -16.09
N GLY A 393 -0.41 4.19 -16.46
CA GLY A 393 -1.42 5.18 -16.81
C GLY A 393 -1.27 5.82 -18.19
N GLU A 394 -0.25 5.48 -18.97
CA GLU A 394 -0.07 6.01 -20.32
C GLU A 394 -1.10 5.43 -21.30
N LEU A 395 -1.61 6.26 -22.21
CA LEU A 395 -2.60 5.85 -23.21
C LEU A 395 -1.96 4.93 -24.25
N LEU A 396 -2.46 3.69 -24.33
CA LEU A 396 -2.01 2.66 -25.26
C LEU A 396 -2.88 2.64 -26.53
N ALA A 397 -4.19 2.74 -26.35
CA ALA A 397 -5.16 2.74 -27.44
C ALA A 397 -6.44 3.49 -27.06
N LYS A 398 -7.24 3.83 -28.05
CA LYS A 398 -8.61 4.34 -27.87
C LYS A 398 -9.61 3.30 -28.37
N LEU A 399 -10.80 3.32 -27.81
CA LEU A 399 -11.94 2.50 -28.21
C LEU A 399 -13.06 3.42 -28.70
N GLU A 400 -13.46 3.26 -29.96
CA GLU A 400 -14.77 3.69 -30.40
C GLU A 400 -15.79 2.64 -29.91
N LEU A 401 -16.47 2.95 -28.80
CA LEU A 401 -17.40 2.03 -28.15
C LEU A 401 -18.56 1.68 -29.07
N ALA A 402 -18.85 0.38 -29.20
CA ALA A 402 -19.98 -0.10 -30.01
C ALA A 402 -21.36 0.30 -29.42
N ASP A 403 -21.41 0.53 -28.11
CA ASP A 403 -22.58 1.05 -27.40
C ASP A 403 -22.14 2.16 -26.41
N PRO A 404 -22.30 3.45 -26.78
CA PRO A 404 -21.95 4.59 -25.93
C PRO A 404 -22.72 4.61 -24.59
N SER A 405 -23.81 3.84 -24.48
CA SER A 405 -24.68 3.75 -23.30
C SER A 405 -24.10 2.84 -22.20
N LYS A 406 -23.11 2.00 -22.54
CA LYS A 406 -22.45 1.04 -21.63
C LYS A 406 -21.20 1.58 -20.93
N VAL A 407 -20.81 2.83 -21.21
CA VAL A 407 -19.89 3.56 -20.33
C VAL A 407 -20.46 3.45 -18.92
N GLN A 408 -19.69 2.93 -17.96
CA GLN A 408 -20.14 2.79 -16.58
C GLN A 408 -20.77 4.12 -16.13
N LYS A 409 -22.10 4.15 -16.02
CA LYS A 409 -22.81 5.30 -15.50
C LYS A 409 -22.48 5.34 -14.03
N ILE A 410 -21.60 6.25 -13.65
CA ILE A 410 -21.29 6.50 -12.26
C ILE A 410 -22.56 7.04 -11.62
N GLU A 411 -23.17 6.29 -10.71
CA GLU A 411 -24.39 6.70 -10.02
C GLU A 411 -24.02 7.61 -8.83
N PRO A 412 -24.76 8.69 -8.58
CA PRO A 412 -24.55 9.48 -7.37
C PRO A 412 -24.89 8.64 -6.13
N TYR A 413 -24.05 8.71 -5.10
CA TYR A 413 -24.36 8.04 -3.84
C TYR A 413 -25.45 8.80 -3.07
N GLU A 414 -26.59 8.14 -2.83
CA GLU A 414 -27.73 8.69 -2.07
C GLU A 414 -27.97 7.99 -0.72
N GLY A 415 -27.12 7.05 -0.34
CA GLY A 415 -27.27 6.28 0.90
C GLY A 415 -26.87 7.04 2.17
N LYS A 416 -27.17 6.46 3.34
CA LYS A 416 -26.63 6.94 4.62
C LYS A 416 -25.12 6.71 4.66
N PHE A 417 -24.35 7.73 5.00
CA PHE A 417 -22.90 7.63 5.07
C PHE A 417 -22.45 7.43 6.53
N GLU A 418 -22.31 6.18 6.95
CA GLU A 418 -21.87 5.80 8.30
C GLU A 418 -20.48 5.16 8.22
N ILE A 419 -19.52 5.74 8.94
CA ILE A 419 -18.14 5.23 9.01
C ILE A 419 -17.82 4.76 10.42
N PHE A 420 -16.91 3.81 10.53
CA PHE A 420 -16.55 3.25 11.83
C PHE A 420 -15.92 4.31 12.74
N GLY A 421 -16.51 4.51 13.93
CA GLY A 421 -15.98 5.42 14.95
C GLY A 421 -16.48 6.87 14.89
N ALA A 422 -17.35 7.22 13.94
CA ALA A 422 -17.99 8.54 13.89
C ALA A 422 -19.03 8.78 15.01
N ASP A 423 -19.52 7.72 15.66
CA ASP A 423 -20.53 7.78 16.73
C ASP A 423 -19.99 8.27 18.09
N GLY A 424 -18.68 8.53 18.18
CA GLY A 424 -18.09 9.17 19.34
C GLY A 424 -18.18 10.68 19.19
N GLY A 425 -19.11 11.32 19.89
CA GLY A 425 -19.13 12.77 20.06
C GLY A 425 -17.73 13.26 20.39
N GLY A 426 -17.09 13.95 19.44
CA GLY A 426 -15.79 14.56 19.67
C GLY A 426 -15.85 15.48 20.88
N GLU A 427 -14.70 15.76 21.49
CA GLU A 427 -14.58 16.80 22.52
C GLU A 427 -15.44 18.00 22.13
N VAL A 428 -16.37 18.38 23.01
CA VAL A 428 -17.18 19.58 22.80
C VAL A 428 -16.20 20.74 22.91
N GLU A 429 -15.71 21.19 21.75
CA GLU A 429 -14.76 22.30 21.64
C GLU A 429 -15.38 23.54 22.30
N SER A 430 -14.54 24.31 22.99
CA SER A 430 -15.03 25.45 23.76
C SER A 430 -15.51 26.54 22.80
N ALA A 431 -16.58 27.25 23.18
CA ALA A 431 -17.10 28.34 22.35
C ALA A 431 -16.07 29.46 22.10
N GLU A 432 -15.10 29.62 23.01
CA GLU A 432 -13.97 30.53 22.87
C GLU A 432 -13.02 30.11 21.74
N GLU A 433 -12.68 28.81 21.66
CA GLU A 433 -11.82 28.29 20.61
C GLU A 433 -12.51 28.40 19.23
N ASP A 434 -13.81 28.12 19.14
CA ASP A 434 -14.60 28.29 17.91
C ASP A 434 -14.64 29.76 17.47
N LEU A 435 -14.80 30.70 18.42
CA LEU A 435 -14.78 32.13 18.12
C LEU A 435 -13.40 32.58 17.63
N GLY A 436 -12.32 32.07 18.23
CA GLY A 436 -10.96 32.29 17.76
C GLY A 436 -10.75 31.81 16.32
N ALA A 437 -11.24 30.61 15.98
CA ALA A 437 -11.15 30.08 14.62
C ALA A 437 -11.98 30.90 13.61
N LEU A 438 -13.15 31.40 14.01
CA LEU A 438 -13.94 32.29 13.17
C LEU A 438 -13.19 33.60 12.86
N LEU A 439 -12.49 34.16 13.85
CA LEU A 439 -11.66 35.36 13.65
C LEU A 439 -10.48 35.07 12.72
N ASP A 440 -9.87 33.90 12.80
CA ASP A 440 -8.79 33.47 11.90
C ASP A 440 -9.27 33.17 10.46
N GLY A 441 -10.59 33.28 10.20
CA GLY A 441 -11.19 33.12 8.88
C GLY A 441 -11.66 31.70 8.55
N TYR A 442 -11.75 30.79 9.53
CA TYR A 442 -12.26 29.42 9.32
C TYR A 442 -13.79 29.33 9.38
N GLU A 443 -14.34 28.25 8.80
CA GLU A 443 -15.78 28.01 8.76
C GLU A 443 -16.22 27.19 10.00
N VAL A 444 -16.88 27.85 10.95
CA VAL A 444 -17.45 27.22 12.14
C VAL A 444 -18.96 27.04 12.03
N GLY A 445 -19.49 25.98 12.66
CA GLY A 445 -20.90 25.59 12.53
C GLY A 445 -21.92 26.53 13.20
N TYR A 446 -21.45 27.56 13.91
CA TYR A 446 -22.30 28.51 14.62
C TYR A 446 -21.98 29.95 14.19
N ARG A 447 -22.99 30.82 14.24
CA ARG A 447 -22.80 32.26 13.98
C ARG A 447 -22.09 32.92 15.16
N GLY A 448 -21.25 33.91 14.87
CA GLY A 448 -20.48 34.67 15.87
C GLY A 448 -21.27 35.09 17.12
N PRO A 449 -22.46 35.70 17.02
CA PRO A 449 -23.24 36.10 18.19
C PRO A 449 -23.60 34.95 19.13
N LEU A 450 -23.97 33.79 18.58
CA LEU A 450 -24.33 32.61 19.37
C LEU A 450 -23.10 32.00 20.07
N LEU A 451 -21.93 32.05 19.42
CA LEU A 451 -20.67 31.62 20.03
C LEU A 451 -20.29 32.53 21.19
N VAL A 452 -20.48 33.84 21.04
CA VAL A 452 -20.25 34.80 22.12
C VAL A 452 -21.18 34.52 23.30
N GLU A 453 -22.48 34.32 23.06
CA GLU A 453 -23.44 33.97 24.11
C GLU A 453 -23.02 32.70 24.86
N ARG A 454 -22.72 31.62 24.13
CA ARG A 454 -22.27 30.35 24.72
C ARG A 454 -20.95 30.48 25.49
N MET A 455 -20.03 31.32 25.02
CA MET A 455 -18.78 31.59 25.71
C MET A 455 -19.05 32.29 27.05
N PHE A 456 -19.94 33.29 27.07
CA PHE A 456 -20.32 33.97 28.31
C PHE A 456 -21.08 33.07 29.28
N GLU A 457 -21.91 32.14 28.79
CA GLU A 457 -22.60 31.14 29.61
C GLU A 457 -21.63 30.13 30.26
N ALA A 458 -20.49 29.85 29.61
CA ALA A 458 -19.51 28.90 30.10
C ALA A 458 -18.58 29.47 31.20
N PHE A 459 -18.50 30.79 31.35
CA PHE A 459 -17.63 31.41 32.36
C PHE A 459 -18.18 31.26 33.77
N THR A 460 -17.36 30.73 34.67
CA THR A 460 -17.68 30.61 36.11
C THR A 460 -17.14 31.76 36.95
N GLY A 461 -16.31 32.66 36.39
CA GLY A 461 -15.66 33.75 37.12
C GLY A 461 -15.39 34.99 36.26
N ARG A 462 -15.46 36.18 36.88
CA ARG A 462 -15.33 37.48 36.20
C ARG A 462 -13.93 37.77 35.64
N GLU A 463 -12.88 37.33 36.33
CA GLU A 463 -11.50 37.59 35.90
C GLU A 463 -11.15 36.80 34.64
N VAL A 464 -11.50 35.51 34.59
CA VAL A 464 -11.32 34.65 33.41
C VAL A 464 -12.10 35.21 32.21
N ALA A 465 -13.34 35.64 32.43
CA ALA A 465 -14.14 36.25 31.37
C ALA A 465 -13.49 37.54 30.81
N ALA A 466 -12.93 38.39 31.68
CA ALA A 466 -12.28 39.63 31.25
C ALA A 466 -10.99 39.37 30.45
N GLU A 467 -10.20 38.37 30.84
CA GLU A 467 -8.96 38.00 30.16
C GLU A 467 -9.23 37.40 28.77
N SER A 468 -10.15 36.43 28.67
CA SER A 468 -10.58 35.81 27.41
C SER A 468 -11.18 36.83 26.43
N VAL A 469 -12.08 37.70 26.89
CA VAL A 469 -12.68 38.75 26.06
C VAL A 469 -11.62 39.73 25.55
N ARG A 470 -10.66 40.12 26.41
CA ARG A 470 -9.56 41.00 25.99
C ARG A 470 -8.72 40.36 24.89
N GLY A 471 -8.33 39.09 25.04
CA GLY A 471 -7.54 38.38 24.03
C GLY A 471 -8.25 38.27 22.67
N LEU A 472 -9.56 38.00 22.69
CA LEU A 472 -10.38 37.96 21.47
C LEU A 472 -10.54 39.33 20.82
N LEU A 473 -10.71 40.39 21.62
CA LEU A 473 -10.84 41.75 21.12
C LEU A 473 -9.53 42.24 20.47
N GLU A 474 -8.39 41.91 21.08
CA GLU A 474 -7.06 42.19 20.51
C GLU A 474 -6.87 41.48 19.16
N ARG A 475 -7.30 40.21 19.03
CA ARG A 475 -7.29 39.49 17.74
C ARG A 475 -8.21 40.11 16.70
N PHE A 476 -9.44 40.45 17.08
CA PHE A 476 -10.39 41.11 16.17
C PHE A 476 -9.82 42.44 15.63
N LEU A 477 -9.25 43.26 16.52
CA LEU A 477 -8.62 44.53 16.14
C LEU A 477 -7.38 44.34 15.26
N ALA A 478 -6.67 43.23 15.39
CA ALA A 478 -5.53 42.91 14.53
C ALA A 478 -5.97 42.55 13.09
N ASN A 479 -7.16 41.96 12.91
CA ASN A 479 -7.69 41.59 11.60
C ASN A 479 -8.34 42.76 10.84
N GLU A 480 -8.85 43.77 11.57
CA GLU A 480 -9.44 44.99 10.98
C GLU A 480 -8.39 46.04 10.57
N ARG A 481 -7.14 45.90 11.02
CA ARG A 481 -6.01 46.78 10.65
C ARG A 481 -5.32 46.30 9.39
#